data_AF-A0A2H0SG53-F1
#
_entry.id   AF-A0A2H0SG53-F1
#
_cell.length_a   1.000
_cell.length_b   1.000
_cell.length_c   1.000
_cell.angle_alpha   90.00
_cell.angle_beta   90.00
_cell.angle_gamma   90.00
#
_symmetry.space_group_name_H-M   'P 1'
#
loop_
_entity.id
_entity.type
_entity.pdbx_description
1 polymer ?
#
loop_
_entity_poly.entity_id
_entity_poly.type
_entity_poly.pdbx_seq_one_letter_code
_entity_poly.pdbx_strand_id
1 'polypeptide(L)'
;MTLLPIAAFICDEAHKCQFVIKISPSIINSGKGSGHNKRKVKIVDLNNGCILLSITDNIAHQEVYVYTSNSQSTKLRIACKARDNDIKISFSNKMI
;
A
#
# COMPACT_ATOMS: atom_id res chain seq x y z
N MET A 1 -14.87 -11.60 2.58
CA MET A 1 -13.99 -11.07 1.53
C MET A 1 -12.71 -10.60 2.20
N THR A 2 -11.56 -11.20 1.88
CA THR A 2 -10.27 -10.95 2.54
C THR A 2 -9.53 -9.75 1.93
N LEU A 3 -8.56 -9.17 2.65
CA LEU A 3 -7.66 -8.11 2.15
C LEU A 3 -6.73 -8.53 1.01
N LEU A 4 -6.52 -9.85 0.89
CA LEU A 4 -5.58 -10.48 -0.02
C LEU A 4 -5.66 -9.96 -1.46
N PRO A 5 -6.84 -9.72 -2.08
CA PRO A 5 -6.89 -9.30 -3.47
C PRO A 5 -6.32 -7.88 -3.70
N ILE A 6 -6.56 -6.94 -2.78
CA ILE A 6 -6.08 -5.55 -2.94
C ILE A 6 -4.59 -5.49 -2.61
N ALA A 7 -4.17 -6.15 -1.54
CA ALA A 7 -2.77 -6.22 -1.19
C ALA A 7 -1.93 -6.90 -2.27
N ALA A 8 -2.42 -8.03 -2.82
CA ALA A 8 -1.78 -8.70 -3.94
C ALA A 8 -1.71 -7.80 -5.17
N PHE A 9 -2.83 -7.19 -5.57
CA PHE A 9 -2.86 -6.27 -6.72
C PHE A 9 -1.83 -5.13 -6.59
N ILE A 10 -1.78 -4.48 -5.42
CA ILE A 10 -0.83 -3.38 -5.17
C ILE A 10 0.62 -3.90 -5.16
N CYS A 11 0.88 -5.08 -4.60
CA CYS A 11 2.20 -5.69 -4.63
C CYS A 11 2.64 -6.04 -6.06
N ASP A 12 1.73 -6.58 -6.88
CA ASP A 12 2.00 -6.92 -8.27
C ASP A 12 2.33 -5.67 -9.09
N GLU A 13 1.58 -4.59 -8.89
CA GLU A 13 1.86 -3.30 -9.56
C GLU A 13 3.16 -2.65 -9.07
N ALA A 14 3.48 -2.79 -7.78
CA ALA A 14 4.77 -2.36 -7.25
C ALA A 14 5.92 -3.18 -7.84
N HIS A 15 5.77 -4.50 -7.97
CA HIS A 15 6.79 -5.38 -8.54
C HIS A 15 7.08 -5.07 -10.02
N LYS A 16 6.08 -4.58 -10.77
CA LYS A 16 6.26 -4.10 -12.15
C LYS A 16 7.07 -2.80 -12.26
N CYS A 17 7.39 -2.13 -11.15
CA CYS A 17 8.22 -0.93 -11.15
C CYS A 17 9.70 -1.32 -11.06
N GLN A 18 10.47 -0.98 -12.10
CA GLN A 18 11.91 -1.31 -12.18
C GLN A 18 12.77 -0.78 -11.02
N PHE A 19 12.27 0.21 -10.27
CA PHE A 19 12.98 0.79 -9.14
C PHE A 19 12.78 0.00 -7.83
N VAL A 20 11.80 -0.92 -7.80
CA VAL A 20 11.52 -1.75 -6.62
C VAL A 20 12.55 -2.85 -6.51
N ILE A 21 13.23 -2.86 -5.37
CA ILE A 21 14.31 -3.80 -5.02
C ILE A 21 13.74 -5.01 -4.28
N LYS A 22 12.80 -4.75 -3.36
CA LYS A 22 12.23 -5.77 -2.48
C LYS A 22 10.84 -5.37 -2.04
N ILE A 23 9.95 -6.35 -1.91
CA ILE A 23 8.65 -6.19 -1.26
C ILE A 23 8.65 -7.12 -0.04
N SER A 24 8.29 -6.59 1.12
CA SER A 24 8.16 -7.34 2.36
C SER A 24 6.74 -7.15 2.89
N PRO A 25 5.86 -8.16 2.77
CA PRO A 25 4.59 -8.13 3.47
C PRO A 25 4.86 -8.12 4.98
N SER A 26 4.09 -7.32 5.71
CA SER A 26 4.12 -7.25 7.17
C SER A 26 2.87 -7.88 7.75
N ILE A 27 2.65 -7.65 9.04
CA ILE A 27 1.55 -8.18 9.84
C ILE A 27 0.21 -7.79 9.21
N ILE A 28 -0.70 -8.78 9.16
CA ILE A 28 -2.11 -8.57 8.87
C ILE A 28 -2.83 -8.48 10.22
N ASN A 29 -3.31 -7.29 10.55
CA ASN A 29 -4.08 -7.05 11.75
C ASN A 29 -5.58 -7.17 11.44
N SER A 30 -6.31 -7.83 12.34
CA SER A 30 -7.78 -7.83 12.29
C SER A 30 -8.28 -6.43 12.63
N GLY A 31 -9.12 -5.87 11.77
CA GLY A 31 -9.73 -4.56 11.93
C GLY A 31 -10.89 -4.61 12.92
N LYS A 32 -11.19 -3.48 13.55
CA LYS A 32 -12.37 -3.35 14.42
C LYS A 32 -13.61 -3.33 13.53
N GLY A 33 -14.32 -4.46 13.47
CA GLY A 33 -15.52 -4.61 12.66
C GLY A 33 -16.58 -3.58 13.04
N SER A 34 -16.89 -2.69 12.10
CA SER A 34 -18.08 -1.80 12.01
C SER A 34 -17.65 -0.50 11.34
N GLY A 35 -17.64 -0.48 10.01
CA GLY A 35 -17.31 0.72 9.24
C GLY A 35 -17.59 0.49 7.76
N HIS A 36 -18.38 1.39 7.16
CA HIS A 36 -18.73 1.34 5.74
C HIS A 36 -17.48 1.26 4.84
N ASN A 37 -17.57 0.44 3.78
CA ASN A 37 -16.64 0.25 2.64
C ASN A 37 -15.68 1.42 2.37
N LYS A 38 -14.60 1.49 3.14
CA LYS A 38 -13.54 2.49 2.91
C LYS A 38 -12.20 1.77 2.74
N ARG A 39 -12.12 0.96 1.66
CA ARG A 39 -10.85 0.47 1.12
C ARG A 39 -9.97 1.66 0.82
N LYS A 40 -8.82 1.73 1.48
CA LYS A 40 -7.84 2.80 1.30
C LYS A 40 -6.43 2.24 1.31
N VAL A 41 -5.56 2.84 0.50
CA VAL A 41 -4.12 2.61 0.50
C VAL A 41 -3.47 3.91 0.94
N LYS A 42 -2.86 3.90 2.13
CA LYS A 42 -2.03 4.99 2.62
C LYS A 42 -0.59 4.71 2.21
N ILE A 43 -0.01 5.60 1.43
CA ILE A 43 1.39 5.53 0.98
C ILE A 43 2.21 6.43 1.91
N VAL A 44 3.12 5.82 2.65
CA VAL A 44 4.00 6.51 3.61
C VAL A 44 5.44 6.37 3.15
N ASP A 45 6.13 7.48 3.00
CA ASP A 45 7.58 7.47 2.76
C ASP A 45 8.29 7.38 4.11
N LEU A 46 9.04 6.30 4.34
CA LEU A 46 9.75 6.05 5.60
C LEU A 46 11.19 6.58 5.58
N ASN A 47 11.56 7.34 4.53
CA ASN A 47 12.94 7.72 4.24
C ASN A 47 13.83 6.49 3.93
N ASN A 48 15.05 6.71 3.42
CA ASN A 48 16.02 5.66 3.07
C ASN A 48 15.55 4.65 2.00
N GLY A 49 14.72 5.10 1.06
CA GLY A 49 14.24 4.25 -0.04
C GLY A 49 13.21 3.20 0.39
N CYS A 50 12.55 3.38 1.53
CA CYS A 50 11.47 2.50 1.98
C CYS A 50 10.12 3.21 1.92
N ILE A 51 9.14 2.58 1.28
CA ILE A 51 7.75 3.02 1.24
C ILE A 51 6.93 2.02 2.04
N LEU A 52 6.16 2.49 3.00
CA LEU A 52 5.15 1.70 3.68
C LEU A 52 3.79 1.92 3.01
N LEU A 53 3.19 0.82 2.57
CA LEU A 53 1.83 0.76 2.06
C LEU A 53 0.95 0.21 3.18
N SER A 54 0.12 1.08 3.75
CA SER A 54 -0.89 0.71 4.73
C SER A 54 -2.23 0.52 4.02
N ILE A 55 -2.62 -0.73 3.82
CA ILE A 55 -3.84 -1.14 3.11
C ILE A 55 -4.89 -1.43 4.16
N THR A 56 -5.94 -0.61 4.20
CA THR A 56 -7.04 -0.76 5.15
C THR A 56 -8.31 -1.14 4.40
N ASP A 57 -9.02 -2.14 4.92
CA ASP A 57 -10.40 -2.48 4.57
C ASP A 57 -11.25 -2.53 5.86
N ASN A 58 -12.56 -2.75 5.74
CA ASN A 58 -13.51 -2.64 6.85
C ASN A 58 -13.17 -3.56 8.04
N ILE A 59 -12.54 -4.70 7.77
CA ILE A 59 -12.34 -5.79 8.73
C ILE A 59 -10.87 -6.11 8.97
N ALA A 60 -9.93 -5.43 8.30
CA ALA A 60 -8.53 -5.74 8.41
C ALA A 60 -7.63 -4.59 7.95
N HIS A 61 -6.40 -4.60 8.45
CA HIS A 61 -5.33 -3.70 8.08
C HIS A 61 -4.09 -4.53 7.75
N GLN A 62 -3.48 -4.29 6.60
CA GLN A 62 -2.27 -4.96 6.17
C GLN A 62 -1.22 -3.91 5.81
N GLU A 63 -0.01 -4.14 6.31
CA GLU A 63 1.15 -3.33 5.99
C GLU A 63 2.05 -4.06 5.00
N VAL A 64 2.58 -3.32 4.03
CA VAL A 64 3.56 -3.83 3.06
C VAL A 64 4.69 -2.82 2.95
N TYR A 65 5.92 -3.28 3.15
CA TYR A 65 7.12 -2.48 2.93
C TYR A 65 7.62 -2.70 1.51
N VAL A 66 7.83 -1.61 0.77
CA VAL A 66 8.37 -1.60 -0.59
C VAL A 66 9.70 -0.84 -0.55
N TYR A 67 10.79 -1.56 -0.76
CA TYR A 67 12.13 -1.00 -0.86
C TYR A 67 12.39 -0.62 -2.32
N THR A 68 12.85 0.60 -2.56
CA THR A 68 13.03 1.17 -3.90
C THR A 68 14.21 2.13 -3.97
N SER A 69 14.90 2.12 -5.11
CA SER A 69 15.96 3.08 -5.43
C SER A 69 15.42 4.46 -5.84
N ASN A 70 14.13 4.58 -6.17
CA ASN A 70 13.48 5.82 -6.55
C ASN A 70 12.07 5.89 -5.95
N SER A 71 11.97 6.46 -4.75
CA SER A 71 10.72 6.52 -4.00
C SER A 71 9.66 7.33 -4.73
N GLN A 72 10.02 8.45 -5.35
CA GLN A 72 9.07 9.32 -6.04
C GLN A 72 8.39 8.62 -7.22
N SER A 73 9.18 7.99 -8.10
CA SER A 73 8.65 7.28 -9.27
C SER A 73 7.81 6.07 -8.87
N THR A 74 8.23 5.37 -7.81
CA THR A 74 7.51 4.21 -7.27
C THR A 74 6.16 4.62 -6.67
N LYS A 75 6.14 5.67 -5.83
CA LYS A 75 4.91 6.23 -5.25
C LYS A 75 3.92 6.66 -6.32
N LEU A 76 4.40 7.37 -7.35
CA LEU A 76 3.56 7.81 -8.47
C LEU A 76 2.95 6.63 -9.21
N ARG A 77 3.75 5.60 -9.54
CA ARG A 77 3.25 4.43 -10.27
C ARG A 77 2.19 3.66 -9.47
N ILE A 78 2.45 3.40 -8.19
CA ILE A 78 1.48 2.75 -7.30
C ILE A 78 0.21 3.60 -7.20
N ALA A 79 0.36 4.92 -7.06
CA ALA A 79 -0.78 5.81 -6.93
C ALA A 79 -1.64 5.88 -8.20
N CYS A 80 -1.02 5.97 -9.37
CA CYS A 80 -1.74 5.91 -10.65
C CYS A 80 -2.53 4.60 -10.76
N LYS A 81 -1.89 3.46 -10.49
CA LYS A 81 -2.54 2.15 -10.64
C LYS A 81 -3.65 1.88 -9.63
N ALA A 82 -3.47 2.33 -8.39
CA ALA A 82 -4.54 2.27 -7.40
C ALA A 82 -5.73 3.15 -7.81
N ARG A 83 -5.48 4.34 -8.38
CA ARG A 83 -6.54 5.25 -8.86
C ARG A 83 -7.29 4.68 -10.07
N ASP A 84 -6.57 4.07 -11.00
CA ASP A 84 -7.15 3.40 -12.18
C ASP A 84 -8.13 2.28 -11.78
N ASN A 85 -8.01 1.74 -10.56
CA ASN A 85 -8.84 0.65 -10.03
C ASN A 85 -9.83 1.12 -8.95
N ASP A 86 -10.13 2.42 -8.90
CA ASP A 86 -11.08 3.04 -7.96
C ASP A 86 -10.73 2.80 -6.47
N ILE A 87 -9.44 2.62 -6.17
CA ILE A 87 -8.95 2.47 -4.80
C ILE A 87 -8.64 3.86 -4.25
N LYS A 88 -9.15 4.19 -3.05
CA LYS A 88 -8.84 5.47 -2.39
C LYS A 88 -7.39 5.49 -1.92
N ILE A 89 -6.71 6.60 -2.15
CA ILE A 89 -5.28 6.75 -1.85
C ILE A 89 -5.07 7.98 -0.98
N SER A 90 -4.13 7.88 -0.04
CA SER A 90 -3.61 9.04 0.68
C SER A 90 -2.10 8.98 0.81
N PHE A 91 -1.45 10.13 0.78
CA PHE A 91 -0.02 10.26 1.05
C PHE A 91 0.21 10.76 2.46
N SER A 92 1.26 10.27 3.12
CA SER A 92 1.63 10.74 4.45
C SER A 92 3.14 10.68 4.66
N ASN A 93 3.65 11.62 5.46
CA ASN A 93 5.07 11.67 5.84
C ASN A 93 5.31 11.15 7.27
N LYS A 94 4.29 10.59 7.93
CA LYS A 94 4.37 10.07 9.29
C LYS A 94 3.72 8.68 9.39
N MET A 95 4.41 7.74 10.05
CA MET A 95 3.74 6.60 10.65
C MET A 95 2.82 7.14 11.74
N ILE A 96 1.51 6.89 11.59
CA ILE A 96 0.49 7.18 12.59
C ILE A 96 -0.09 5.83 12.96
#